data_AF-A0A1Q7VDT6-F1
#
_entry.id   AF-A0A1Q7VDT6-F1
#
_cell.length_a   1.000
_cell.length_b   1.000
_cell.length_c   1.000
_cell.angle_alpha   90.00
_cell.angle_beta   90.00
_cell.angle_gamma   90.00
#
_symmetry.space_group_name_H-M   'P 1'
#
loop_
_entity.id
_entity.type
_entity.pdbx_description
1 polymer ?
#
loop_
_entity_poly.entity_id
_entity_poly.type
_entity_poly.pdbx_seq_one_letter_code
_entity_poly.pdbx_strand_id
1 'polypeptide(L)' 'MVADIEAESRGRKISKSDVVRERLERAPRKRRRTTSLNAIADLIGSVDGLPTDLTARKKEYLQDMGYGQKRSR' A
#
# COMPACT_ATOMS: atom_id res chain seq x y z
N MET A 1 -9.26 -11.14 -25.93
CA MET A 1 -9.56 -10.80 -24.52
C MET A 1 -10.95 -11.25 -24.08
N VAL A 2 -12.05 -10.67 -24.58
CA VAL A 2 -13.41 -11.13 -24.17
C VAL A 2 -13.69 -12.55 -24.69
N ALA A 3 -13.32 -12.84 -25.94
CA ALA A 3 -13.47 -14.17 -26.53
C ALA A 3 -12.75 -15.28 -25.74
N ASP A 4 -11.56 -15.01 -25.21
CA ASP A 4 -10.80 -15.97 -24.40
C ASP A 4 -11.45 -16.23 -23.04
N ILE A 5 -12.07 -15.20 -22.45
CA ILE A 5 -12.83 -15.32 -21.20
C ILE A 5 -14.10 -16.14 -21.44
N GLU A 6 -14.77 -15.93 -22.58
CA GLU A 6 -15.97 -16.70 -22.94
C GLU A 6 -15.67 -18.17 -23.22
N ALA A 7 -14.58 -18.45 -23.93
CA ALA A 7 -14.12 -19.80 -24.18
C ALA A 7 -13.76 -20.52 -22.87
N GLU A 8 -13.05 -19.84 -21.96
CA GLU A 8 -12.69 -20.41 -20.65
C GLU A 8 -13.91 -20.61 -19.74
N SER A 9 -14.83 -19.64 -19.72
CA SER A 9 -16.10 -19.74 -18.99
C SER A 9 -16.92 -20.96 -19.46
N ARG A 10 -17.01 -21.18 -20.77
CA ARG A 10 -17.69 -22.35 -21.35
C ARG A 10 -16.96 -23.66 -21.07
N GLY A 11 -15.63 -23.68 -21.23
CA GLY A 11 -14.81 -24.88 -21.02
C GLY A 11 -14.78 -25.34 -19.55
N ARG A 12 -14.79 -24.40 -18.61
CA ARG A 12 -14.74 -24.67 -17.17
C ARG A 12 -16.10 -24.60 -16.48
N LYS A 13 -17.16 -24.19 -17.19
CA LYS A 13 -18.53 -24.00 -16.67
C LYS A 13 -18.60 -23.07 -15.45
N ILE A 14 -17.75 -22.05 -15.42
CA ILE A 14 -17.73 -21.00 -14.39
C ILE A 14 -18.13 -19.67 -15.00
N SER A 15 -18.63 -18.73 -14.20
CA SER A 15 -19.09 -17.45 -14.74
C SER A 15 -17.92 -16.65 -15.33
N LYS A 16 -18.18 -15.81 -16.34
CA LYS A 16 -17.17 -14.89 -16.90
C LYS A 16 -16.54 -14.02 -15.80
N SER A 17 -17.34 -13.64 -14.79
CA SER A 17 -16.89 -12.85 -13.64
C SER A 17 -15.89 -13.63 -12.77
N ASP A 18 -16.13 -14.92 -12.55
CA ASP A 18 -15.21 -15.78 -11.78
C ASP A 18 -13.90 -15.98 -12.53
N VAL A 19 -13.95 -16.18 -13.86
CA VAL A 19 -12.75 -16.24 -14.70
C VAL A 19 -11.94 -14.94 -14.57
N VAL A 20 -12.61 -13.79 -14.66
CA VAL A 20 -11.95 -12.48 -14.52
C VAL A 20 -11.35 -12.31 -13.14
N ARG A 21 -12.09 -12.67 -12.07
CA ARG A 21 -11.63 -12.58 -10.68
C ARG A 21 -10.39 -13.44 -10.45
N GLU A 22 -10.45 -14.70 -10.86
CA GLU A 22 -9.33 -15.64 -10.72
C GLU A 22 -8.10 -15.17 -11.50
N ARG A 23 -8.28 -14.67 -12.73
CA ARG A 23 -7.18 -14.10 -13.51
C ARG A 23 -6.57 -12.86 -12.85
N LEU A 24 -7.39 -11.98 -12.25
CA LEU A 24 -6.93 -10.80 -11.53
C LEU A 24 -6.23 -11.14 -10.20
N GLU A 25 -6.66 -12.20 -9.52
CA GLU A 25 -6.01 -12.70 -8.30
C GLU A 25 -4.68 -13.39 -8.59
N ARG A 26 -4.61 -14.19 -9.68
CA ARG A 26 -3.39 -14.90 -10.11
C ARG A 26 -2.38 -13.98 -10.80
N ALA A 27 -2.85 -12.93 -11.48
CA ALA A 27 -1.95 -11.94 -12.04
C ALA A 27 -1.11 -11.36 -10.89
N PRO A 28 0.23 -11.33 -10.99
CA PRO A 28 1.04 -10.67 -9.99
C PRO A 28 0.47 -9.25 -9.89
N ARG A 29 -0.10 -8.89 -8.73
CA ARG A 29 -0.51 -7.53 -8.45
C ARG A 29 0.74 -6.71 -8.71
N LYS A 30 0.82 -6.07 -9.89
CA LYS A 30 1.92 -5.16 -10.22
C LYS A 30 2.01 -4.28 -8.99
N ARG A 31 3.12 -4.37 -8.25
CA ARG A 31 3.36 -3.70 -6.97
C ARG A 31 3.44 -2.18 -7.20
N ARG A 32 2.37 -1.60 -7.73
CA ARG A 32 2.23 -0.20 -8.09
C ARG A 32 2.23 0.67 -6.84
N ARG A 33 1.81 0.11 -5.70
CA ARG A 33 1.74 0.84 -4.42
C ARG A 33 3.10 1.23 -3.87
N THR A 34 4.13 0.38 -4.02
CA THR A 34 5.47 0.69 -3.49
C THR A 34 6.23 1.61 -4.44
N THR A 35 6.09 1.41 -5.75
CA THR A 35 6.69 2.32 -6.76
C THR A 35 6.05 3.71 -6.72
N SER A 36 4.75 3.84 -6.41
CA SER A 36 4.09 5.14 -6.32
C SER A 36 4.50 5.96 -5.10
N LEU A 37 4.79 5.33 -3.96
CA LEU A 37 5.23 6.05 -2.77
C LEU A 37 6.67 6.56 -2.91
N ASN A 38 7.55 5.75 -3.50
CA ASN A 38 8.93 6.18 -3.80
C ASN A 38 8.97 7.38 -4.77
N ALA A 39 8.02 7.46 -5.72
CA ALA A 39 7.94 8.56 -6.68
C ALA A 39 7.46 9.89 -6.08
N ILE A 40 7.00 9.89 -4.82
CA ILE A 40 6.45 11.06 -4.13
C ILE A 40 7.22 11.29 -2.82
N ALA A 41 8.31 10.55 -2.57
CA ALA A 41 9.05 10.56 -1.30
C ALA A 41 9.57 11.97 -0.94
N ASP A 42 9.95 12.73 -1.95
CA ASP A 42 10.34 14.14 -1.93
C ASP A 42 9.19 15.09 -1.55
N LEU A 43 7.94 14.78 -1.94
CA LEU A 43 6.76 15.57 -1.57
C LEU A 43 6.24 15.26 -0.15
N ILE A 44 6.22 13.99 0.25
CA ILE A 44 5.74 13.60 1.58
C ILE A 44 6.80 13.75 2.67
N GLY A 45 8.04 14.09 2.30
CA GLY A 45 9.17 14.16 3.22
C GLY A 45 9.41 12.78 3.85
N SER A 46 9.69 11.77 3.04
CA SER A 46 10.00 10.42 3.53
C SER A 46 11.17 10.49 4.52
N VAL A 47 10.91 10.11 5.78
CA VAL A 47 11.93 10.06 6.83
C VAL A 47 12.28 8.61 7.09
N ASP A 48 13.52 8.24 6.82
CA ASP A 48 14.05 6.91 7.15
C ASP A 48 14.24 6.75 8.67
N GLY A 49 14.03 5.53 9.17
CA GLY A 49 14.35 5.17 10.55
C GLY A 49 13.31 5.56 11.61
N LEU A 50 12.11 6.02 11.22
CA LEU A 50 11.05 6.29 12.19
C LEU A 50 10.33 5.00 12.64
N PRO A 51 9.92 4.93 13.91
CA PRO A 51 9.11 3.83 14.42
C PRO A 51 7.79 3.68 13.65
N THR A 52 7.39 2.45 13.36
CA THR A 52 6.13 2.17 12.63
C THR A 52 4.88 2.58 13.40
N ASP A 53 4.99 2.78 14.72
CA ASP A 53 3.92 3.19 15.63
C ASP A 53 3.94 4.69 15.95
N LEU A 54 4.74 5.50 15.24
CA LEU A 54 4.90 6.94 15.48
C LEU A 54 3.56 7.69 15.53
N THR A 55 2.61 7.34 14.65
CA THR A 55 1.29 7.97 14.61
C THR A 55 0.45 7.60 15.82
N ALA A 56 0.56 6.37 16.31
CA ALA A 56 -0.20 5.86 17.45
C ALA A 56 0.36 6.39 18.78
N ARG A 57 1.68 6.51 18.91
CA ARG A 57 2.38 6.97 20.13
C ARG A 57 2.98 8.37 20.00
N LYS A 58 2.35 9.22 19.20
CA LYS A 58 2.85 10.57 18.87
C LYS A 58 3.30 11.38 20.10
N LYS A 59 2.51 11.37 21.19
CA LYS A 59 2.82 12.17 22.39
C LYS A 59 4.09 11.70 23.10
N GLU A 60 4.29 10.39 23.17
CA GLU A 60 5.44 9.79 23.83
C GLU A 60 6.72 10.13 23.08
N TYR A 61 6.74 9.89 21.76
CA TYR A 61 7.90 10.25 20.94
C TYR A 61 8.21 11.76 20.95
N LEU A 62 7.19 12.63 20.99
CA LEU A 62 7.42 14.08 21.13
C LEU A 62 8.08 14.43 22.47
N GLN A 63 7.70 13.77 23.56
CA GLN A 63 8.32 13.99 24.87
C GLN A 63 9.76 13.49 24.91
N ASP A 64 10.01 12.28 24.39
CA ASP A 64 11.35 11.69 24.32
C ASP A 64 12.31 12.54 23.48
N MET A 65 11.82 13.15 22.40
CA MET A 65 12.60 14.09 21.58
C MET A 65 12.76 15.49 22.22
N GLY A 66 12.34 15.68 23.47
CA GLY A 66 12.49 16.94 24.21
C GLY A 66 11.55 18.06 23.75
N TYR A 67 10.51 17.72 22.98
CA TYR A 67 9.54 18.70 22.50
C TYR A 67 8.68 19.22 23.65
N GLY A 68 8.49 20.54 23.71
CA GLY A 68 7.68 21.18 24.75
C GLY A 68 8.42 21.44 26.08
N GLN A 69 9.70 21.08 26.20
CA GLN A 69 10.51 21.55 27.32
C GLN A 69 10.82 23.04 27.19
N LYS A 70 10.55 23.80 28.27
CA LYS A 70 11.00 25.19 28.36
C LYS A 70 12.52 25.21 28.45
N ARG A 71 13.16 25.86 27.48
CA ARG A 71 14.59 26.19 27.57
C ARG A 71 14.79 27.17 28.72
N SER A 72 15.76 26.92 29.59
CA SER A 72 16.23 27.91 30.55
C SER A 72 16.71 29.14 29.78
N ARG A 73 16.20 30.31 30.16
CA ARG A 73 16.63 31.61 29.60
C ARG A 73 18.04 31.94 30.07
#